data_AF-A0A9E0SNP2-F1
#
_entry.id   AF-A0A9E0SNP2-F1
#
_cell.length_a   1.000
_cell.length_b   1.000
_cell.length_c   1.000
_cell.angle_alpha   90.00
_cell.angle_beta   90.00
_cell.angle_gamma   90.00
#
_symmetry.space_group_name_H-M   'P 1'
#
loop_
_entity.id
_entity.type
_entity.pdbx_description
1 polymer ?
#
loop_
_entity_poly.entity_id
_entity_poly.type
_entity_poly.pdbx_seq_one_letter_code
_entity_poly.pdbx_strand_id
1 'polypeptide(L)' 'MRFTDTKSETLNLRVSPTFKRVLKEAADHEQRSMVNMLEVLLGDYYERKGIVPLGQKATPPAHKRVRADRRAHVGAAA' A
#
# COMPACT_ATOMS: atom_id res chain seq x y z
N MET A 1 -7.91 -5.01 -5.51
CA MET A 1 -6.60 -5.56 -5.05
C MET A 1 -5.80 -4.50 -4.26
N ARG A 2 -5.11 -4.83 -3.15
CA ARG A 2 -4.24 -3.89 -2.39
C ARG A 2 -2.78 -4.34 -2.42
N PHE A 3 -1.87 -3.48 -2.87
CA PHE A 3 -0.42 -3.73 -2.83
C PHE A 3 0.10 -3.33 -1.45
N THR A 4 0.11 -4.27 -0.50
CA THR A 4 0.51 -4.02 0.90
C THR A 4 1.96 -4.44 1.17
N ASP A 5 2.83 -4.39 0.16
CA ASP A 5 4.23 -4.77 0.36
C ASP A 5 4.91 -3.80 1.32
N THR A 6 5.80 -4.32 2.17
CA THR A 6 6.50 -3.50 3.17
C THR A 6 7.65 -2.72 2.52
N LYS A 7 8.11 -3.17 1.36
CA LYS A 7 9.19 -2.56 0.59
C LYS A 7 8.61 -2.00 -0.71
N SER A 8 8.91 -0.74 -0.97
CA SER A 8 8.57 -0.10 -2.23
C SER A 8 9.74 -0.19 -3.21
N GLU A 9 9.46 -0.56 -4.45
CA GLU A 9 10.42 -0.48 -5.55
C GLU A 9 10.17 0.79 -6.37
N THR A 10 11.22 1.40 -6.92
CA THR A 10 11.09 2.64 -7.70
C THR A 10 10.74 2.31 -9.15
N LEU A 11 9.59 2.79 -9.62
CA LEU A 11 9.14 2.65 -11.01
C LEU A 11 9.34 3.95 -11.79
N ASN A 12 10.33 3.98 -12.69
CA ASN A 12 10.57 5.11 -13.59
C ASN A 12 9.85 4.89 -14.93
N LEU A 13 8.91 5.79 -15.28
CA LEU A 13 8.10 5.67 -16.49
C LEU A 13 8.32 6.87 -17.41
N ARG A 14 8.57 6.59 -18.69
CA ARG A 14 8.51 7.60 -19.76
C ARG A 14 7.16 7.50 -20.43
N VAL A 15 6.31 8.50 -20.19
CA VAL A 15 4.94 8.57 -20.71
C VAL A 15 4.75 9.81 -21.57
N SER A 16 3.71 9.82 -22.40
CA SER A 16 3.34 11.03 -23.14
C SER A 16 2.83 12.12 -22.19
N PRO A 17 2.99 13.41 -22.53
CA PRO A 17 2.47 14.52 -21.72
C PRO A 17 0.96 14.42 -21.50
N THR A 18 0.23 13.98 -22.53
CA THR A 18 -1.23 13.76 -22.47
C THR A 18 -1.59 12.69 -21.45
N PHE A 19 -0.89 11.55 -21.45
CA PHE A 19 -1.13 10.48 -20.48
C PHE A 19 -0.89 10.97 -19.06
N LYS A 20 0.20 11.70 -18.82
CA LYS A 20 0.51 12.28 -17.51
C LYS A 20 -0.61 13.21 -17.03
N ARG A 21 -1.19 14.03 -17.92
CA ARG A 21 -2.27 14.96 -17.57
C ARG A 21 -3.55 14.22 -17.18
N VAL A 22 -3.96 13.23 -17.97
CA VAL A 22 -5.14 12.41 -17.68
C VAL A 22 -4.97 11.61 -16.39
N LEU A 23 -3.79 11.00 -16.18
CA LEU A 23 -3.49 10.28 -14.95
C LEU A 23 -3.54 11.20 -13.73
N LYS A 24 -3.02 12.42 -13.85
CA LYS A 24 -3.07 13.41 -12.79
C LYS A 24 -4.52 13.79 -12.46
N GLU A 25 -5.34 14.08 -13.46
CA GLU A 25 -6.74 14.44 -13.26
C GLU A 25 -7.53 13.33 -12.58
N ALA A 26 -7.32 12.08 -12.99
CA ALA A 26 -7.92 10.90 -12.34
C ALA A 26 -7.46 10.76 -10.88
N ALA A 27 -6.17 10.96 -10.61
CA ALA A 27 -5.62 10.90 -9.26
C ALA A 27 -6.16 12.03 -8.35
N ASP A 28 -6.26 13.25 -8.89
CA ASP A 28 -6.80 14.42 -8.19
C ASP A 28 -8.29 14.22 -7.84
N HIS A 29 -9.07 13.63 -8.76
CA HIS A 29 -10.49 13.31 -8.56
C HIS A 29 -10.69 12.32 -7.40
N GLU A 30 -9.80 11.34 -7.24
CA GLU A 30 -9.87 10.36 -6.15
C GLU A 30 -9.09 10.76 -4.88
N GLN A 31 -8.49 11.96 -4.87
CA GLN A 31 -7.65 12.46 -3.76
C GLN A 31 -6.49 11.50 -3.43
N ARG A 32 -5.86 10.94 -4.45
CA ARG A 32 -4.74 9.98 -4.33
C ARG A 32 -3.52 10.48 -5.09
N SER A 33 -2.35 9.95 -4.76
CA SER A 33 -1.16 10.21 -5.58
C SER A 33 -1.27 9.51 -6.94
N MET A 34 -0.61 10.03 -7.97
CA MET A 34 -0.57 9.42 -9.30
C MET A 34 -0.05 7.97 -9.27
N VAL A 35 0.87 7.66 -8.36
CA VAL A 35 1.41 6.30 -8.18
C VAL A 35 0.32 5.38 -7.64
N ASN A 36 -0.38 5.80 -6.59
CA ASN A 36 -1.46 5.01 -6.00
C ASN A 36 -2.65 4.86 -6.98
N MET A 37 -2.87 5.85 -7.86
CA MET A 37 -3.87 5.75 -8.91
C MET A 37 -3.51 4.66 -9.93
N LEU A 38 -2.23 4.51 -10.28
CA LEU A 38 -1.78 3.45 -11.18
C LEU A 38 -2.03 2.05 -10.58
N GLU A 39 -1.83 1.90 -9.28
CA GLU A 39 -2.15 0.67 -8.55
C GLU A 39 -3.64 0.33 -8.60
N VAL A 40 -4.53 1.31 -8.40
CA VAL A 40 -5.98 1.12 -8.50
C VAL A 40 -6.37 0.72 -9.93
N LEU A 41 -5.92 1.46 -10.94
CA LEU A 41 -6.19 1.14 -12.35
C LEU A 41 -5.73 -0.26 -12.73
N LEU A 42 -4.58 -0.69 -12.21
CA LEU A 42 -4.06 -2.02 -12.45
C LEU A 42 -4.89 -3.08 -11.75
N GLY A 43 -5.29 -2.85 -10.50
CA GLY A 43 -6.20 -3.72 -9.75
C GLY A 43 -7.54 -3.91 -10.47
N ASP A 44 -8.16 -2.82 -10.90
CA ASP A 44 -9.40 -2.82 -11.66
C ASP A 44 -9.27 -3.57 -12.98
N TYR A 45 -8.14 -3.42 -13.68
CA TYR A 45 -7.87 -4.14 -14.92
C TYR A 45 -7.81 -5.65 -14.69
N TYR A 46 -7.13 -6.11 -13.63
CA TYR A 46 -7.06 -7.53 -13.26
C TYR A 46 -8.44 -8.07 -12.84
N GLU A 47 -9.19 -7.32 -12.03
CA GLU A 47 -10.54 -7.69 -11.59
C GLU A 47 -11.51 -7.81 -12.78
N ARG A 48 -11.48 -6.86 -13.72
CA ARG A 48 -12.30 -6.90 -14.93
C ARG A 48 -11.93 -8.03 -15.90
N LYS A 49 -10.64 -8.38 -15.98
CA LYS A 49 -10.17 -9.47 -16.85
C LYS A 49 -10.22 -10.85 -16.18
N GLY A 50 -10.51 -10.93 -14.89
CA GLY A 50 -10.47 -12.17 -14.12
C GLY A 50 -9.08 -12.80 -14.08
N ILE A 51 -8.02 -12.01 -14.31
CA ILE A 51 -6.65 -12.51 -14.27
C ILE A 51 -6.19 -12.42 -12.82
N VAL A 52 -5.90 -13.57 -12.21
CA VAL A 52 -5.33 -13.63 -10.86
C VAL A 52 -3.82 -13.48 -10.98
N PRO A 53 -3.20 -12.42 -10.41
CA PRO A 53 -1.75 -12.29 -10.44
C PRO A 53 -1.10 -13.40 -9.62
N LEU A 54 -0.35 -14.27 -10.31
CA LEU A 54 0.53 -15.28 -9.73
C LEU A 54 1.66 -14.58 -8.97
N GLY A 55 1.60 -14.54 -7.64
CA GLY A 55 2.72 -14.05 -6.82
C GLY A 55 2.35 -13.37 -5.50
N GLN A 56 1.08 -13.10 -5.22
CA GLN A 56 0.69 -12.59 -3.91
C GLN A 56 0.72 -13.72 -2.87
N LYS A 57 1.88 -13.95 -2.24
CA LYS A 57 1.91 -14.57 -0.91
C LYS A 57 1.12 -13.65 0.01
N ALA A 58 -0.15 -13.98 0.23
CA ALA A 58 -1.00 -13.38 1.25
C ALA A 58 -0.25 -13.44 2.59
N THR A 59 0.33 -12.31 3.00
CA THR A 59 0.87 -12.21 4.34
C THR A 59 -0.31 -11.71 5.20
N PRO A 60 -0.84 -12.53 6.12
CA PRO A 60 -1.99 -12.13 6.92
C PRO A 60 -1.64 -10.90 7.78
N PRO A 61 -2.61 -10.03 8.08
CA PRO A 61 -2.37 -8.81 8.84
C PRO A 61 -1.81 -9.16 10.23
N ALA A 62 -0.64 -8.62 10.54
CA ALA A 62 0.07 -8.83 11.79
C ALA A 62 -0.81 -8.46 12.99
N HIS A 63 -1.00 -9.43 13.88
CA HIS A 63 -1.75 -9.32 15.13
C HIS A 63 -1.26 -8.14 16.01
N LYS A 64 -2.23 -7.46 16.63
CA LYS A 64 -2.08 -6.49 17.72
C LYS A 64 -0.96 -6.90 18.70
N ARG A 65 0.13 -6.13 18.73
CA ARG A 65 1.04 -6.09 19.89
C ARG A 65 0.32 -5.40 21.04
N VAL A 66 -0.30 -6.18 21.92
CA VAL A 66 -0.66 -5.73 23.27
C VAL A 66 0.65 -5.37 23.98
N ARG A 67 0.84 -4.09 24.28
CA ARG A 67 1.94 -3.62 25.12
C ARG A 67 1.72 -4.17 26.52
N ALA A 68 2.54 -5.16 26.89
CA ALA A 68 2.72 -5.54 28.28
C ALA A 68 3.47 -4.40 28.98
N ASP A 69 2.76 -3.69 29.85
CA ASP A 69 3.29 -2.67 30.74
C ASP A 69 4.27 -3.33 31.72
N ARG A 70 5.57 -3.03 31.56
CA ARG A 70 6.60 -3.30 32.57
C ARG A 70 6.68 -2.08 33.48
N ARG A 71 6.14 -2.18 34.69
CA ARG A 71 6.66 -1.42 35.85
C ARG A 71 7.07 -2.38 36.96
N ALA A 72 8.35 -2.71 36.92
CA ALA A 72 9.07 -3.35 38.02
C ALA A 72 9.59 -2.27 39.00
N HIS A 73 9.36 -2.55 40.27
CA HIS A 73 10.22 -2.28 41.44
C HIS A 73 10.82 -0.88 41.65
N VAL A 74 10.29 -0.19 42.67
CA VAL A 74 11.07 0.71 43.53
C VAL A 74 11.16 0.03 44.91
N GLY A 75 12.38 -0.27 45.36
CA GLY A 75 12.65 -0.70 46.72
C GLY A 75 12.70 0.48 47.69
N ALA A 76 12.31 0.25 48.94
CA ALA A 76 12.62 1.13 50.05
C ALA A 76 12.62 0.35 51.38
N ALA A 77 13.83 0.24 51.95
CA ALA A 77 14.22 0.22 53.36
C ALA A 77 13.32 -0.40 54.44
N ALA A 78 13.89 -1.35 55.19
CA ALA A 78 13.86 -1.41 56.66
C ALA A 78 15.13 -2.11 57.14
#